data_AF-A0AAF0AYZ1-F1
#
_entry.id   AF-A0AAF0AYZ1-F1
#
_cell.length_a   1.000
_cell.length_b   1.000
_cell.length_c   1.000
_cell.angle_alpha   90.00
_cell.angle_beta   90.00
_cell.angle_gamma   90.00
#
_symmetry.space_group_name_H-M   'P 1'
#
loop_
_entity.id
_entity.type
_entity.pdbx_description
1 polymer ?
#
loop_
_entity_poly.entity_id
_entity_poly.type
_entity_poly.pdbx_seq_one_letter_code
_entity_poly.pdbx_strand_id
1 'polypeptide(L)'
;MDKRVCKFFYSIRNSISDQLDNKKKYKLINDQPIKEYCAGNSCDDDLEKINAGCLFLFDALFKDNSVFKYHNNINMVKYIFIWLSYMLNLKEQVGDVNNLQYFYNMYMKSGDKYTNPITDVTEYKSYKDLVDKTKMMDMDIKYISKFYDAFNALCMMYIEFDDESSNCKQCLKYANAFIEKYKKLTKDSNITDNSSYNQILSNLSTNYNNFKKKCNDLPSISTIDTTDNSVYTSGLTSEVTSSSSIANKLLLILSIFGAIAIFLGISYKYSLFGFRKRFKKQQIREKIKNIKKKMNR
;
A
#
# COMPACT_ATOMS: atom_id res chain seq x y z
N MET A 1 -7.52 -9.26 -0.42
CA MET A 1 -7.05 -8.14 0.40
C MET A 1 -7.29 -8.48 1.86
N ASP A 2 -6.39 -8.09 2.74
CA ASP A 2 -6.56 -8.27 4.18
C ASP A 2 -5.98 -7.08 4.95
N LYS A 3 -6.24 -7.06 6.27
CA LYS A 3 -5.80 -6.01 7.19
C LYS A 3 -4.28 -5.87 7.26
N ARG A 4 -3.51 -6.94 7.13
CA ARG A 4 -2.05 -6.90 7.16
C ARG A 4 -1.50 -6.24 5.90
N VAL A 5 -2.02 -6.60 4.72
CA VAL A 5 -1.64 -5.95 3.45
C VAL A 5 -1.90 -4.44 3.55
N CYS A 6 -3.09 -4.04 3.98
CA CYS A 6 -3.44 -2.63 4.11
C CYS A 6 -2.56 -1.87 5.12
N LYS A 7 -2.13 -2.52 6.21
CA LYS A 7 -1.16 -1.95 7.15
C LYS A 7 0.19 -1.63 6.51
N PHE A 8 0.67 -2.42 5.53
CA PHE A 8 1.90 -2.10 4.82
C PHE A 8 1.76 -0.84 3.97
N PHE A 9 0.68 -0.70 3.20
CA PHE A 9 0.40 0.50 2.43
C PHE A 9 0.19 1.74 3.31
N TYR A 10 -0.53 1.57 4.43
CA TYR A 10 -0.69 2.63 5.42
C TYR A 10 0.64 3.08 6.03
N SER A 11 1.53 2.12 6.33
CA SER A 11 2.88 2.42 6.82
C SER A 11 3.68 3.24 5.81
N ILE A 12 3.60 2.90 4.52
CA ILE A 12 4.23 3.66 3.44
C ILE A 12 3.67 5.07 3.34
N ARG A 13 2.34 5.23 3.36
CA ARG A 13 1.68 6.55 3.30
C ARG A 13 2.07 7.45 4.48
N ASN A 14 2.35 6.87 5.64
CA ASN A 14 2.85 7.58 6.81
C ASN A 14 4.39 7.75 6.84
N SER A 15 5.11 7.14 5.89
CA SER A 15 6.55 7.28 5.73
C SER A 15 6.89 8.31 4.65
N ILE A 16 6.23 8.22 3.50
CA ILE A 16 6.39 9.12 2.36
C ILE A 16 5.07 9.86 2.14
N SER A 17 5.13 11.19 2.18
CA SER A 17 3.98 12.06 1.90
C SER A 17 3.43 11.79 0.50
N ASP A 18 2.13 11.54 0.41
CA ASP A 18 1.38 11.44 -0.84
C ASP A 18 1.02 12.81 -1.45
N GLN A 19 1.66 13.87 -0.95
CA GLN A 19 1.63 15.23 -1.45
C GLN A 19 3.05 15.78 -1.54
N LEU A 20 3.31 16.57 -2.58
CA LEU A 20 4.57 17.28 -2.74
C LEU A 20 4.62 18.53 -1.83
N ASP A 21 5.81 18.89 -1.39
CA ASP A 21 6.03 20.15 -0.68
C ASP A 21 5.98 21.37 -1.63
N ASN A 22 6.16 22.56 -1.07
CA ASN A 22 6.20 23.82 -1.83
C ASN A 22 7.36 23.89 -2.85
N LYS A 23 8.38 23.03 -2.73
CA LYS A 23 9.51 22.89 -3.65
C LYS A 23 9.30 21.73 -4.63
N LYS A 24 8.07 21.19 -4.73
CA LYS A 24 7.72 20.02 -5.55
C LYS A 24 8.52 18.75 -5.19
N LYS A 25 8.97 18.59 -3.93
CA LYS A 25 9.72 17.42 -3.44
C LYS A 25 8.86 16.49 -2.58
N TYR A 26 9.22 15.21 -2.52
CA TYR A 26 8.57 14.29 -1.60
C TYR A 26 9.10 14.49 -0.18
N LYS A 27 8.19 14.69 0.75
CA LYS A 27 8.53 14.78 2.18
C LYS A 27 8.57 13.39 2.80
N LEU A 28 9.69 13.07 3.45
CA LEU A 28 9.78 11.93 4.36
C LEU A 28 9.18 12.34 5.71
N ILE A 29 8.14 11.65 6.14
CA ILE A 29 7.43 11.89 7.40
C ILE A 29 8.03 11.01 8.51
N ASN A 30 8.29 9.75 8.19
CA ASN A 30 8.95 8.76 9.04
C ASN A 30 9.93 7.96 8.18
N ASP A 31 11.16 7.80 8.66
CA ASP A 31 12.18 7.04 7.94
C ASP A 31 12.00 5.52 8.09
N GLN A 32 11.34 5.05 9.15
CA GLN A 32 10.99 3.63 9.31
C GLN A 32 9.57 3.34 8.80
N PRO A 33 9.38 2.30 7.97
CA PRO A 33 10.27 1.15 7.74
C PRO A 33 11.16 1.26 6.47
N ILE A 34 11.17 2.40 5.77
CA ILE A 34 11.76 2.49 4.43
C ILE A 34 13.27 2.74 4.39
N LYS A 35 13.87 3.21 5.49
CA LYS A 35 15.28 3.60 5.57
C LYS A 35 16.24 2.48 5.16
N GLU A 36 15.93 1.25 5.55
CA GLU A 36 16.75 0.06 5.23
C GLU A 36 16.80 -0.24 3.72
N TYR A 37 15.86 0.31 2.95
CA TYR A 37 15.76 0.13 1.51
C TYR A 37 16.42 1.24 0.70
N CYS A 38 16.81 2.36 1.34
CA CYS A 38 17.58 3.44 0.73
C CYS A 38 18.99 2.96 0.34
N ALA A 39 19.55 3.51 -0.74
CA ALA A 39 20.98 3.38 -1.00
C ALA A 39 21.76 4.19 0.05
N GLY A 40 22.91 3.70 0.53
CA GLY A 40 23.75 4.45 1.47
C GLY A 40 23.12 4.83 2.83
N ASN A 41 21.94 4.29 3.18
CA ASN A 41 21.12 4.65 4.34
C ASN A 41 20.55 6.09 4.33
N SER A 42 20.67 6.82 3.23
CA SER A 42 20.05 8.13 3.05
C SER A 42 19.18 8.12 1.78
N CYS A 43 17.87 8.33 1.95
CA CYS A 43 16.94 8.49 0.82
C CYS A 43 16.88 9.97 0.43
N ASP A 44 18.01 10.50 -0.04
CA ASP A 44 18.17 11.94 -0.25
C ASP A 44 17.42 12.40 -1.51
N ASP A 45 17.44 11.59 -2.57
CA ASP A 45 16.72 11.86 -3.81
C ASP A 45 15.23 11.47 -3.73
N ASP A 46 14.40 12.14 -4.52
CA ASP A 46 12.96 11.90 -4.59
C ASP A 46 12.62 10.50 -5.14
N LEU A 47 13.29 10.07 -6.22
CA LEU A 47 13.06 8.74 -6.79
C LEU A 47 13.62 7.64 -5.89
N GLU A 48 14.69 7.90 -5.15
CA GLU A 48 15.21 6.96 -4.16
C GLU A 48 14.20 6.72 -3.02
N LYS A 49 13.51 7.76 -2.53
CA LYS A 49 12.42 7.60 -1.55
C LYS A 49 11.32 6.69 -2.09
N ILE A 50 10.86 6.95 -3.31
CA ILE A 50 9.82 6.14 -3.96
C ILE A 50 10.30 4.70 -4.18
N ASN A 51 11.54 4.51 -4.60
CA ASN A 51 12.14 3.19 -4.78
C ASN A 51 12.24 2.42 -3.47
N ALA A 52 12.66 3.07 -2.39
CA ALA A 52 12.72 2.46 -1.06
C ALA A 52 11.32 2.02 -0.57
N GLY A 53 10.30 2.87 -0.76
CA GLY A 53 8.91 2.51 -0.47
C GLY A 53 8.40 1.34 -1.32
N CYS A 54 8.74 1.32 -2.60
CA CYS A 54 8.37 0.25 -3.52
C CYS A 54 9.00 -1.09 -3.11
N LEU A 55 10.31 -1.09 -2.84
CA LEU A 55 11.04 -2.27 -2.36
C LEU A 55 10.48 -2.79 -1.03
N PHE A 56 10.15 -1.91 -0.09
CA PHE A 56 9.50 -2.31 1.15
C PHE A 56 8.20 -3.07 0.89
N LEU A 57 7.36 -2.60 -0.03
CA LEU A 57 6.10 -3.29 -0.36
C LEU A 57 6.34 -4.66 -1.01
N PHE A 58 7.33 -4.77 -1.91
CA PHE A 58 7.69 -6.06 -2.49
C PHE A 58 8.24 -7.02 -1.42
N ASP A 59 9.14 -6.58 -0.55
CA ASP A 59 9.63 -7.39 0.56
C ASP A 59 8.51 -7.81 1.52
N ALA A 60 7.62 -6.89 1.86
CA ALA A 60 6.52 -7.17 2.79
C ALA A 60 5.53 -8.21 2.25
N LEU A 61 5.42 -8.36 0.92
CA LEU A 61 4.42 -9.21 0.26
C LEU A 61 5.01 -10.45 -0.43
N PHE A 62 6.29 -10.42 -0.79
CA PHE A 62 6.90 -11.39 -1.72
C PHE A 62 8.35 -11.79 -1.36
N LYS A 63 8.90 -11.40 -0.20
CA LYS A 63 10.31 -11.67 0.14
C LYS A 63 10.74 -13.14 0.04
N ASP A 64 9.86 -14.05 0.43
CA ASP A 64 10.12 -15.48 0.41
C ASP A 64 8.79 -16.27 0.42
N ASN A 65 8.90 -17.60 0.34
CA ASN A 65 7.76 -18.51 0.35
C ASN A 65 6.88 -18.40 1.60
N SER A 66 7.45 -18.07 2.76
CA SER A 66 6.68 -17.92 4.00
C SER A 66 5.78 -16.68 3.95
N VAL A 67 6.31 -15.57 3.42
CA VAL A 67 5.56 -14.35 3.18
C VAL A 67 4.53 -14.57 2.07
N PHE A 68 4.95 -15.18 0.95
CA PHE A 68 4.09 -15.40 -0.18
C PHE A 68 2.91 -16.31 0.15
N LYS A 69 3.10 -17.44 0.84
CA LYS A 69 1.98 -18.33 1.24
C LYS A 69 0.91 -17.63 2.06
N TYR A 70 1.27 -16.60 2.81
CA TYR A 70 0.30 -15.83 3.60
C TYR A 70 -0.61 -14.95 2.72
N HIS A 71 -0.06 -14.35 1.67
CA HIS A 71 -0.80 -13.45 0.76
C HIS A 71 -1.32 -14.16 -0.50
N ASN A 72 -0.66 -15.26 -0.88
CA ASN A 72 -0.79 -16.22 -1.97
C ASN A 72 -1.45 -15.69 -3.25
N ASN A 73 -1.08 -14.47 -3.66
CA ASN A 73 -1.74 -13.81 -4.77
C ASN A 73 -0.80 -12.84 -5.49
N ILE A 74 -0.35 -13.23 -6.67
CA ILE A 74 0.44 -12.37 -7.56
C ILE A 74 -0.30 -11.07 -7.89
N ASN A 75 -1.65 -11.04 -7.85
CA ASN A 75 -2.40 -9.81 -8.05
C ASN A 75 -2.12 -8.74 -7.00
N MET A 76 -1.41 -9.03 -5.89
CA MET A 76 -0.99 -7.97 -4.96
C MET A 76 -0.01 -6.98 -5.59
N VAL A 77 0.72 -7.37 -6.64
CA VAL A 77 1.54 -6.45 -7.46
C VAL A 77 0.68 -5.32 -8.02
N LYS A 78 -0.59 -5.59 -8.35
CA LYS A 78 -1.53 -4.57 -8.85
C LYS A 78 -1.69 -3.42 -7.86
N TYR A 79 -1.74 -3.71 -6.55
CA TYR A 79 -1.86 -2.68 -5.51
C TYR A 79 -0.56 -1.91 -5.29
N ILE A 80 0.60 -2.58 -5.42
CA ILE A 80 1.90 -1.91 -5.41
C ILE A 80 1.96 -0.90 -6.55
N PHE A 81 1.49 -1.27 -7.74
CA PHE A 81 1.47 -0.39 -8.90
C PHE A 81 0.43 0.74 -8.79
N ILE A 82 -0.72 0.52 -8.16
CA ILE A 82 -1.65 1.61 -7.84
C ILE A 82 -0.94 2.69 -7.02
N TRP A 83 -0.24 2.29 -5.95
CA TRP A 83 0.54 3.23 -5.13
C TRP A 83 1.68 3.88 -5.94
N LEU A 84 2.52 3.08 -6.60
CA LEU A 84 3.69 3.56 -7.33
C LEU A 84 3.30 4.53 -8.45
N SER A 85 2.30 4.18 -9.26
CA SER A 85 1.79 5.01 -10.34
C SER A 85 1.22 6.33 -9.82
N TYR A 86 0.49 6.31 -8.70
CA TYR A 86 0.02 7.54 -8.07
C TYR A 86 1.18 8.44 -7.67
N MET A 87 2.14 7.89 -6.91
CA MET A 87 3.27 8.66 -6.42
C MET A 87 4.05 9.29 -7.56
N LEU A 88 4.42 8.51 -8.58
CA LEU A 88 5.17 8.98 -9.74
C LEU A 88 4.39 9.99 -10.62
N ASN A 89 3.06 9.91 -10.63
CA ASN A 89 2.19 10.82 -11.39
C ASN A 89 1.95 12.16 -10.67
N LEU A 90 2.43 12.34 -9.43
CA LEU A 90 2.43 13.64 -8.74
C LEU A 90 3.47 14.61 -9.32
N LYS A 91 4.52 14.08 -9.96
CA LYS A 91 5.53 14.88 -10.67
C LYS A 91 5.20 14.93 -12.15
N GLU A 92 5.51 16.07 -12.76
CA GLU A 92 5.40 16.25 -14.20
C GLU A 92 6.28 15.24 -14.93
N GLN A 93 5.80 14.75 -16.07
CA GLN A 93 6.60 13.90 -16.95
C GLN A 93 7.71 14.73 -17.59
N VAL A 94 8.91 14.16 -17.66
CA VAL A 94 10.06 14.79 -18.31
C VAL A 94 10.46 13.94 -19.51
N GLY A 95 10.39 14.53 -20.71
CA GLY A 95 10.71 13.85 -21.97
C GLY A 95 9.63 12.87 -22.44
N ASP A 96 10.00 12.03 -23.41
CA ASP A 96 9.05 11.15 -24.12
C ASP A 96 8.75 9.84 -23.38
N VAL A 97 9.58 9.48 -22.42
CA VAL A 97 9.41 8.26 -21.60
C VAL A 97 8.53 8.61 -20.40
N ASN A 98 7.42 7.87 -20.23
CA ASN A 98 6.56 8.10 -19.07
C ASN A 98 7.29 7.77 -17.75
N ASN A 99 6.90 8.43 -16.66
CA ASN A 99 7.60 8.33 -15.37
C ASN A 99 7.68 6.89 -14.82
N LEU A 100 6.68 6.06 -15.08
CA LEU A 100 6.67 4.65 -14.65
C LEU A 100 7.71 3.82 -15.44
N GLN A 101 7.77 4.00 -16.76
CA GLN A 101 8.74 3.35 -17.62
C GLN A 101 10.17 3.79 -17.30
N TYR A 102 10.36 5.08 -17.03
CA TYR A 102 11.64 5.61 -16.55
C TYR A 102 12.06 4.93 -15.25
N PHE A 103 11.17 4.89 -14.24
CA PHE A 103 11.41 4.26 -12.96
C PHE A 103 11.76 2.76 -13.11
N TYR A 104 10.99 2.03 -13.92
CA TYR A 104 11.25 0.61 -14.17
C TYR A 104 12.63 0.40 -14.81
N ASN A 105 12.98 1.17 -15.83
CA ASN A 105 14.28 1.06 -16.49
C ASN A 105 15.44 1.37 -15.54
N MET A 106 15.27 2.39 -14.69
CA MET A 106 16.30 2.83 -13.75
C MET A 106 16.52 1.84 -12.60
N TYR A 107 15.44 1.29 -12.02
CA TYR A 107 15.54 0.50 -10.78
C TYR A 107 15.19 -0.98 -10.96
N MET A 108 14.14 -1.31 -11.72
CA MET A 108 13.57 -2.67 -11.72
C MET A 108 14.19 -3.57 -12.80
N LYS A 109 14.57 -3.01 -13.95
CA LYS A 109 15.05 -3.77 -15.11
C LYS A 109 16.36 -4.48 -14.84
N SER A 110 17.30 -3.79 -14.17
CA SER A 110 18.66 -4.27 -13.91
C SER A 110 19.12 -4.11 -12.46
N GLY A 111 18.33 -3.51 -11.58
CA GLY A 111 18.74 -3.33 -10.19
C GLY A 111 18.69 -4.64 -9.40
N ASP A 112 19.82 -5.00 -8.78
CA ASP A 112 20.00 -6.27 -8.03
C ASP A 112 18.86 -6.54 -7.04
N LYS A 113 18.35 -5.52 -6.36
CA LYS A 113 17.25 -5.68 -5.39
C LYS A 113 15.95 -6.21 -6.02
N TYR A 114 15.73 -6.00 -7.31
CA TYR A 114 14.55 -6.48 -8.04
C TYR A 114 14.82 -7.73 -8.88
N THR A 115 16.06 -7.92 -9.34
CA THR A 115 16.46 -9.02 -10.22
C THR A 115 16.97 -10.24 -9.47
N ASN A 116 17.41 -10.08 -8.21
CA ASN A 116 17.92 -11.17 -7.39
C ASN A 116 16.93 -12.34 -7.30
N PRO A 117 17.41 -13.59 -7.47
CA PRO A 117 16.56 -14.76 -7.37
C PRO A 117 15.95 -14.91 -5.97
N ILE A 118 14.66 -15.23 -5.92
CA ILE A 118 13.94 -15.59 -4.70
C ILE A 118 13.84 -17.12 -4.68
N THR A 119 14.49 -17.75 -3.71
CA THR A 119 14.51 -19.21 -3.59
C THR A 119 13.20 -19.72 -2.97
N ASP A 120 12.90 -20.99 -3.24
CA ASP A 120 11.81 -21.73 -2.61
C ASP A 120 10.40 -21.24 -2.94
N VAL A 121 10.25 -20.39 -3.98
CA VAL A 121 8.97 -19.99 -4.58
C VAL A 121 8.94 -20.44 -6.04
N THR A 122 7.86 -21.10 -6.45
CA THR A 122 7.74 -21.68 -7.81
C THR A 122 7.05 -20.74 -8.78
N GLU A 123 6.20 -19.86 -8.25
CA GLU A 123 5.28 -19.00 -8.98
C GLU A 123 6.00 -17.81 -9.62
N TYR A 124 7.12 -17.38 -9.06
CA TYR A 124 7.97 -16.31 -9.58
C TYR A 124 9.43 -16.49 -9.18
N LYS A 125 10.32 -15.91 -9.99
CA LYS A 125 11.78 -16.02 -9.81
C LYS A 125 12.39 -14.80 -9.11
N SER A 126 11.78 -13.63 -9.25
CA SER A 126 12.25 -12.36 -8.69
C SER A 126 11.11 -11.33 -8.67
N TYR A 127 11.33 -10.16 -8.07
CA TYR A 127 10.34 -9.09 -8.13
C TYR A 127 10.14 -8.57 -9.55
N LYS A 128 11.21 -8.49 -10.35
CA LYS A 128 11.10 -8.14 -11.77
C LYS A 128 10.20 -9.15 -12.51
N ASP A 129 10.38 -10.45 -12.29
CA ASP A 129 9.54 -11.49 -12.91
C ASP A 129 8.05 -11.32 -12.52
N LEU A 130 7.75 -10.95 -11.28
CA LEU A 130 6.39 -10.58 -10.85
C LEU A 130 5.83 -9.40 -11.65
N VAL A 131 6.61 -8.32 -11.79
CA VAL A 131 6.18 -7.14 -12.54
C VAL A 131 5.87 -7.51 -14.00
N ASP A 132 6.79 -8.21 -14.66
CA ASP A 132 6.65 -8.60 -16.06
C ASP A 132 5.43 -9.50 -16.29
N LYS A 133 5.18 -10.46 -15.39
CA LYS A 133 4.01 -11.36 -15.45
C LYS A 133 2.68 -10.62 -15.32
N THR A 134 2.63 -9.58 -14.50
CA THR A 134 1.38 -8.83 -14.29
C THR A 134 1.07 -7.82 -15.37
N LYS A 135 2.01 -7.56 -16.29
CA LYS A 135 1.84 -6.61 -17.40
C LYS A 135 1.41 -5.21 -16.96
N MET A 136 1.76 -4.84 -15.72
CA MET A 136 1.45 -3.52 -15.16
C MET A 136 2.16 -2.39 -15.92
N MET A 137 3.31 -2.70 -16.53
CA MET A 137 4.10 -1.77 -17.34
C MET A 137 3.46 -1.43 -18.69
N ASP A 138 2.53 -2.25 -19.18
CA ASP A 138 1.87 -2.03 -20.48
C ASP A 138 0.71 -1.03 -20.38
N MET A 139 0.34 -0.64 -19.16
CA MET A 139 -0.75 0.27 -18.86
C MET A 139 -0.23 1.70 -18.65
N ASP A 140 -1.08 2.67 -19.00
CA ASP A 140 -0.80 4.09 -18.80
C ASP A 140 -0.98 4.47 -17.32
N ILE A 141 0.12 4.99 -16.76
CA ILE A 141 0.27 5.46 -15.38
C ILE A 141 -0.85 6.44 -14.96
N LYS A 142 -1.36 7.26 -15.88
CA LYS A 142 -2.40 8.26 -15.61
C LYS A 142 -3.72 7.61 -15.25
N TYR A 143 -4.02 6.43 -15.79
CA TYR A 143 -5.25 5.70 -15.46
C TYR A 143 -5.05 4.79 -14.25
N ILE A 144 -3.87 4.17 -14.10
CA ILE A 144 -3.55 3.39 -12.88
C ILE A 144 -3.63 4.27 -11.63
N SER A 145 -3.09 5.49 -11.68
CA SER A 145 -3.06 6.41 -10.54
C SER A 145 -4.45 6.81 -10.03
N LYS A 146 -5.47 6.82 -10.89
CA LYS A 146 -6.86 7.15 -10.51
C LYS A 146 -7.43 6.18 -9.46
N PHE A 147 -6.95 4.94 -9.42
CA PHE A 147 -7.42 3.92 -8.46
C PHE A 147 -6.95 4.17 -7.02
N TYR A 148 -5.96 5.03 -6.79
CA TYR A 148 -5.30 5.21 -5.49
C TYR A 148 -6.26 5.61 -4.37
N ASP A 149 -7.12 6.59 -4.61
CA ASP A 149 -8.05 7.06 -3.58
C ASP A 149 -9.05 5.99 -3.16
N ALA A 150 -9.63 5.26 -4.13
CA ALA A 150 -10.55 4.16 -3.85
C ALA A 150 -9.82 3.04 -3.11
N PHE A 151 -8.63 2.66 -3.56
CA PHE A 151 -7.80 1.65 -2.90
C PHE A 151 -7.50 2.02 -1.43
N ASN A 152 -7.11 3.27 -1.16
CA ASN A 152 -6.83 3.73 0.20
C ASN A 152 -8.08 3.74 1.08
N ALA A 153 -9.21 4.20 0.57
CA ALA A 153 -10.48 4.17 1.31
C ALA A 153 -10.84 2.72 1.69
N LEU A 154 -10.71 1.78 0.75
CA LEU A 154 -10.89 0.35 1.04
C LEU A 154 -9.93 -0.13 2.12
N CYS A 155 -8.65 0.24 2.04
CA CYS A 155 -7.67 -0.18 3.03
C CYS A 155 -7.93 0.36 4.44
N MET A 156 -8.43 1.60 4.55
CA MET A 156 -8.84 2.15 5.84
C MET A 156 -10.01 1.36 6.45
N MET A 157 -10.94 0.84 5.65
CA MET A 157 -11.98 -0.07 6.16
C MET A 157 -11.36 -1.31 6.81
N TYR A 158 -10.40 -1.95 6.15
CA TYR A 158 -9.70 -3.12 6.70
C TYR A 158 -8.89 -2.81 7.96
N ILE A 159 -8.31 -1.61 8.07
CA ILE A 159 -7.49 -1.20 9.21
C ILE A 159 -8.35 -0.90 10.44
N GLU A 160 -9.42 -0.14 10.25
CA GLU A 160 -10.32 0.34 11.31
C GLU A 160 -11.33 -0.71 11.76
N PHE A 161 -11.43 -1.83 11.03
CA PHE A 161 -12.25 -2.96 11.44
C PHE A 161 -11.72 -3.56 12.74
N ASP A 162 -12.57 -3.64 13.74
CA ASP A 162 -12.27 -4.36 14.97
C ASP A 162 -12.71 -5.82 14.83
N ASP A 163 -11.74 -6.72 14.71
CA ASP A 163 -11.97 -8.15 14.54
C ASP A 163 -12.61 -8.79 15.80
N GLU A 164 -12.43 -8.19 16.99
CA GLU A 164 -12.92 -8.75 18.27
C GLU A 164 -14.41 -8.44 18.47
N SER A 165 -14.81 -7.18 18.23
CA SER A 165 -16.20 -6.75 18.41
C SER A 165 -17.06 -6.87 17.16
N SER A 166 -16.45 -7.14 15.99
CA SER A 166 -17.10 -7.04 14.67
C SER A 166 -17.76 -5.68 14.44
N ASN A 167 -17.31 -4.64 15.15
CA ASN A 167 -17.89 -3.31 15.08
C ASN A 167 -17.45 -2.59 13.80
N CYS A 168 -18.44 -2.10 13.07
CA CYS A 168 -18.28 -1.46 11.78
C CYS A 168 -18.52 0.05 11.77
N LYS A 169 -18.73 0.66 12.93
CA LYS A 169 -19.10 2.08 13.02
C LYS A 169 -18.09 2.99 12.30
N GLN A 170 -16.80 2.72 12.49
CA GLN A 170 -15.74 3.48 11.84
C GLN A 170 -15.55 3.09 10.36
N CYS A 171 -15.88 1.84 10.00
CA CYS A 171 -15.82 1.34 8.63
C CYS A 171 -16.81 2.06 7.70
N LEU A 172 -17.99 2.45 8.22
CA LEU A 172 -19.04 3.12 7.43
C LEU A 172 -18.54 4.39 6.74
N LYS A 173 -17.76 5.22 7.46
CA LYS A 173 -17.16 6.44 6.92
C LYS A 173 -16.28 6.14 5.69
N TYR A 174 -15.42 5.14 5.81
CA TYR A 174 -14.50 4.76 4.73
C TYR A 174 -15.19 3.99 3.60
N ALA A 175 -16.25 3.24 3.92
CA ALA A 175 -17.08 2.58 2.93
C ALA A 175 -17.81 3.58 2.02
N ASN A 176 -18.37 4.65 2.59
CA ASN A 176 -18.98 5.73 1.80
C ASN A 176 -17.95 6.40 0.89
N ALA A 177 -16.76 6.73 1.43
CA ALA A 177 -15.66 7.30 0.64
C ALA A 177 -15.21 6.35 -0.48
N PHE A 178 -15.13 5.04 -0.21
CA PHE A 178 -14.82 4.04 -1.21
C PHE A 178 -15.84 4.04 -2.34
N ILE A 179 -17.14 3.96 -2.04
CA ILE A 179 -18.17 3.87 -3.09
C ILE A 179 -18.18 5.15 -3.94
N GLU A 180 -18.04 6.33 -3.33
CA GLU A 180 -17.99 7.59 -4.08
C GLU A 180 -16.82 7.60 -5.09
N LYS A 181 -15.63 7.19 -4.66
CA LYS A 181 -14.43 7.12 -5.51
C LYS A 181 -14.56 6.00 -6.55
N TYR A 182 -15.12 4.85 -6.18
CA TYR A 182 -15.37 3.73 -7.08
C TYR A 182 -16.37 4.13 -8.19
N LYS A 183 -17.44 4.84 -7.86
CA LYS A 183 -18.42 5.34 -8.84
C LYS A 183 -17.80 6.32 -9.84
N LYS A 184 -16.82 7.12 -9.42
CA LYS A 184 -16.06 7.99 -10.33
C LYS A 184 -15.23 7.17 -11.32
N LEU A 185 -14.62 6.07 -10.86
CA LEU A 185 -13.86 5.16 -11.73
C LEU A 185 -14.77 4.43 -12.74
N THR A 186 -15.97 4.02 -12.35
CA THR A 186 -16.92 3.33 -13.24
C THR A 186 -17.53 4.25 -14.31
N LYS A 187 -17.38 5.57 -14.20
CA LYS A 187 -17.86 6.54 -15.20
C LYS A 187 -16.81 6.88 -16.26
N ASP A 188 -15.55 6.50 -16.06
CA ASP A 188 -14.47 6.74 -17.02
C ASP A 188 -14.42 5.58 -18.01
N SER A 189 -14.86 5.80 -19.25
CA SER A 189 -14.89 4.77 -20.30
C SER A 189 -13.51 4.18 -20.61
N ASN A 190 -12.44 4.97 -20.47
CA ASN A 190 -11.07 4.47 -20.65
C ASN A 190 -10.72 3.40 -19.61
N ILE A 191 -11.38 3.41 -18.45
CA ILE A 191 -11.22 2.41 -17.40
C ILE A 191 -12.17 1.22 -17.62
N THR A 192 -13.45 1.47 -17.89
CA THR A 192 -14.46 0.39 -17.97
C THR A 192 -14.32 -0.46 -19.22
N ASP A 193 -13.97 0.16 -20.34
CA ASP A 193 -13.94 -0.50 -21.65
C ASP A 193 -12.60 -1.21 -21.89
N ASN A 194 -11.57 -0.82 -21.14
CA ASN A 194 -10.27 -1.48 -21.16
C ASN A 194 -10.24 -2.68 -20.20
N SER A 195 -9.98 -3.87 -20.74
CA SER A 195 -10.01 -5.11 -19.96
C SER A 195 -9.02 -5.14 -18.80
N SER A 196 -7.83 -4.55 -18.93
CA SER A 196 -6.80 -4.54 -17.90
C SER A 196 -7.18 -3.65 -16.71
N TYR A 197 -7.68 -2.43 -16.97
CA TYR A 197 -8.16 -1.56 -15.90
C TYR A 197 -9.43 -2.09 -15.24
N ASN A 198 -10.33 -2.68 -16.03
CA ASN A 198 -11.54 -3.30 -15.51
C ASN A 198 -11.23 -4.49 -14.58
N GLN A 199 -10.14 -5.24 -14.81
CA GLN A 199 -9.69 -6.24 -13.83
C GLN A 199 -9.28 -5.62 -12.48
N ILE A 200 -8.61 -4.46 -12.48
CA ILE A 200 -8.26 -3.75 -11.24
C ILE A 200 -9.53 -3.30 -10.51
N LEU A 201 -10.47 -2.72 -11.26
CA LEU A 201 -11.78 -2.30 -10.76
C LEU A 201 -12.57 -3.46 -10.14
N SER A 202 -12.68 -4.57 -10.87
CA SER A 202 -13.32 -5.81 -10.42
C SER A 202 -12.67 -6.38 -9.16
N ASN A 203 -11.34 -6.30 -9.05
CA ASN A 203 -10.63 -6.71 -7.85
C ASN A 203 -10.99 -5.83 -6.65
N LEU A 204 -11.04 -4.50 -6.80
CA LEU A 204 -11.45 -3.61 -5.70
C LEU A 204 -12.89 -3.89 -5.25
N SER A 205 -13.82 -4.06 -6.20
CA SER A 205 -15.21 -4.43 -5.92
C SER A 205 -15.33 -5.76 -5.18
N THR A 206 -14.61 -6.79 -5.63
CA THR A 206 -14.60 -8.11 -5.00
C THR A 206 -14.09 -8.02 -3.56
N ASN A 207 -13.02 -7.25 -3.32
CA ASN A 207 -12.48 -7.08 -1.97
C ASN A 207 -13.39 -6.27 -1.06
N TYR A 208 -14.11 -5.28 -1.58
CA TYR A 208 -15.14 -4.56 -0.83
C TYR A 208 -16.30 -5.49 -0.46
N ASN A 209 -16.84 -6.24 -1.42
CA ASN A 209 -17.95 -7.16 -1.19
C ASN A 209 -17.59 -8.27 -0.21
N ASN A 210 -16.35 -8.78 -0.27
CA ASN A 210 -15.83 -9.73 0.71
C ASN A 210 -15.69 -9.12 2.11
N PHE A 211 -15.29 -7.85 2.21
CA PHE A 211 -15.26 -7.14 3.49
C PHE A 211 -16.66 -6.92 4.04
N LYS A 212 -17.61 -6.48 3.20
CA LYS A 212 -19.02 -6.25 3.57
C LYS A 212 -19.68 -7.48 4.18
N LYS A 213 -19.33 -8.70 3.75
CA LYS A 213 -19.84 -9.94 4.38
C LYS A 213 -19.45 -10.09 5.85
N LYS A 214 -18.39 -9.41 6.30
CA LYS A 214 -17.96 -9.37 7.71
C LYS A 214 -18.67 -8.27 8.50
N CYS A 215 -19.45 -7.43 7.81
CA CYS A 215 -19.82 -6.11 8.24
C CYS A 215 -21.13 -5.69 7.55
N ASN A 216 -22.25 -6.30 7.99
CA ASN A 216 -23.51 -6.32 7.22
C ASN A 216 -24.18 -4.93 7.05
N ASP A 217 -23.86 -3.97 7.92
CA ASP A 217 -24.44 -2.61 7.89
C ASP A 217 -23.82 -1.70 6.84
N LEU A 218 -22.90 -2.20 6.00
CA LEU A 218 -22.27 -1.40 4.97
C LEU A 218 -23.16 -1.24 3.72
N PRO A 219 -23.16 -0.05 3.10
CA PRO A 219 -23.87 0.19 1.84
C PRO A 219 -23.46 -0.78 0.74
N SER A 220 -24.31 -1.05 -0.26
CA SER A 220 -23.87 -1.78 -1.45
C SER A 220 -23.21 -0.80 -2.42
N ILE A 221 -22.27 -1.30 -3.21
CA ILE A 221 -21.71 -0.55 -4.35
C ILE A 221 -22.82 -0.11 -5.31
N SER A 222 -23.88 -0.93 -5.45
CA SER A 222 -25.05 -0.66 -6.29
C SER A 222 -26.10 0.29 -5.67
N THR A 223 -26.04 0.61 -4.37
CA THR A 223 -27.13 1.34 -3.69
C THR A 223 -27.12 2.85 -3.95
N ILE A 224 -26.11 3.41 -4.63
CA ILE A 224 -26.01 4.87 -4.88
C ILE A 224 -26.51 5.25 -6.29
N ASP A 225 -27.32 4.41 -6.94
CA ASP A 225 -28.04 4.78 -8.16
C ASP A 225 -29.50 5.21 -7.90
N THR A 226 -29.95 5.23 -6.64
CA THR A 226 -31.32 5.62 -6.26
C THR A 226 -31.44 6.98 -5.55
N THR A 227 -30.39 7.79 -5.50
CA THR A 227 -30.45 9.17 -4.99
C THR A 227 -30.17 10.20 -6.08
N ASP A 228 -30.93 10.09 -7.16
CA ASP A 228 -31.41 11.22 -7.96
C ASP A 228 -32.81 10.79 -8.47
N ASN A 229 -33.88 11.45 -7.98
CA ASN A 229 -35.31 11.24 -8.31
C ASN A 229 -36.18 10.33 -7.41
N SER A 230 -35.99 10.36 -6.09
CA SER A 230 -37.03 9.86 -5.16
C SER A 230 -37.28 10.86 -4.05
N VAL A 231 -38.27 11.71 -4.29
CA VAL A 231 -39.14 12.43 -3.34
C VAL A 231 -38.75 12.24 -1.87
N TYR A 232 -38.23 13.31 -1.28
CA TYR A 232 -38.21 13.54 0.15
C TYR A 232 -39.65 13.47 0.68
N THR A 233 -40.00 12.39 1.38
CA THR A 233 -41.08 12.42 2.37
C THR A 233 -40.84 11.37 3.44
N SER A 234 -40.21 11.78 4.56
CA SER A 234 -40.62 11.38 5.91
C SER A 234 -39.75 12.05 6.98
N GLY A 235 -40.37 12.93 7.77
CA GLY A 235 -40.10 13.10 9.20
C GLY A 235 -38.93 14.01 9.61
N LEU A 236 -39.27 15.26 9.95
CA LEU A 236 -38.42 16.33 10.47
C LEU A 236 -38.08 16.22 11.97
N THR A 237 -37.07 17.02 12.36
CA THR A 237 -36.67 17.53 13.70
C THR A 237 -35.67 16.63 14.47
N SER A 238 -34.56 17.11 15.04
CA SER A 238 -34.24 18.44 15.58
C SER A 238 -32.73 18.76 15.56
N GLU A 239 -32.45 20.07 15.47
CA GLU A 239 -31.24 20.78 15.91
C GLU A 239 -29.90 20.54 15.21
N VAL A 240 -29.68 21.40 14.22
CA VAL A 240 -28.39 21.96 13.85
C VAL A 240 -27.71 22.54 15.10
N THR A 241 -26.54 22.03 15.45
CA THR A 241 -25.49 22.86 16.05
C THR A 241 -24.20 22.61 15.29
N SER A 242 -23.97 23.48 14.32
CA SER A 242 -22.71 23.67 13.61
C SER A 242 -21.58 23.95 14.60
N SER A 243 -20.68 22.97 14.80
CA SER A 243 -19.42 23.20 15.50
C SER A 243 -18.23 22.86 14.60
N SER A 244 -17.65 23.94 14.08
CA SER A 244 -16.22 24.19 13.81
C SER A 244 -15.33 23.03 13.34
N SER A 245 -14.83 23.18 12.10
CA SER A 245 -13.88 22.32 11.39
C SER A 245 -12.49 22.15 12.06
N ILE A 246 -12.25 22.85 13.18
CA ILE A 246 -10.96 22.85 13.89
C ILE A 246 -10.89 21.71 14.92
N ALA A 247 -12.01 21.37 15.57
CA ALA A 247 -12.05 20.34 16.63
C ALA A 247 -11.76 18.92 16.10
N ASN A 248 -12.29 18.58 14.92
CA ASN A 248 -12.04 17.29 14.26
C ASN A 248 -10.59 17.14 13.78
N LYS A 249 -9.88 18.25 13.51
CA LYS A 249 -8.47 18.23 13.10
C LYS A 249 -7.55 17.99 14.30
N LEU A 250 -7.90 18.52 15.48
CA LEU A 250 -7.18 18.31 16.74
C LEU A 250 -7.37 16.89 17.31
N LEU A 251 -8.58 16.32 17.21
CA LEU A 251 -8.85 14.94 17.63
C LEU A 251 -8.08 13.91 16.78
N LEU A 252 -7.92 14.16 15.47
CA LEU A 252 -7.07 13.33 14.60
C LEU A 252 -5.59 13.36 15.01
N ILE A 253 -5.07 14.52 15.43
CA ILE A 253 -3.67 14.68 15.84
C ILE A 253 -3.40 13.94 17.16
N LEU A 254 -4.33 13.99 18.12
CA LEU A 254 -4.18 13.29 19.41
C LEU A 254 -4.23 11.76 19.27
N SER A 255 -5.06 11.24 18.37
CA SER A 255 -5.18 9.79 18.11
C SER A 255 -3.93 9.18 17.47
N ILE A 256 -3.15 9.97 16.73
CA ILE A 256 -1.90 9.52 16.09
C ILE A 256 -0.83 9.20 17.14
N PHE A 257 -0.76 9.96 18.24
CA PHE A 257 0.24 9.72 19.31
C PHE A 257 -0.03 8.42 20.10
N GLY A 258 -1.30 8.08 20.34
CA GLY A 258 -1.66 6.80 20.99
C GLY A 258 -1.33 5.58 20.13
N ALA A 259 -1.57 5.67 18.82
CA ALA A 259 -1.24 4.59 17.88
C ALA A 259 0.29 4.40 17.74
N ILE A 260 1.07 5.49 17.67
CA ILE A 260 2.54 5.43 17.58
C ILE A 260 3.15 4.69 18.77
N ALA A 261 2.66 4.90 19.99
CA ALA A 261 3.15 4.20 21.18
C ALA A 261 2.92 2.68 21.12
N ILE A 262 1.77 2.24 20.62
CA ILE A 262 1.44 0.81 20.44
C ILE A 262 2.31 0.19 19.33
N PHE A 263 2.56 0.92 18.24
CA PHE A 263 3.41 0.46 17.14
C PHE A 263 4.90 0.38 17.48
N LEU A 264 5.42 1.29 18.31
CA LEU A 264 6.78 1.20 18.85
C LEU A 264 6.95 -0.05 19.73
N GLY A 265 5.94 -0.42 20.52
CA GLY A 265 5.96 -1.65 21.33
C GLY A 265 6.05 -2.94 20.50
N ILE A 266 5.30 -3.03 19.40
CA ILE A 266 5.24 -4.24 18.56
C ILE A 266 6.48 -4.35 17.66
N SER A 267 6.92 -3.24 17.05
CA SER A 267 8.12 -3.20 16.21
C SER A 267 9.39 -3.44 17.01
N TYR A 268 9.51 -2.90 18.23
CA TYR A 268 10.66 -3.14 19.12
C TYR A 268 10.79 -4.62 19.49
N LYS A 269 9.69 -5.30 19.82
CA LYS A 269 9.71 -6.72 20.21
C LYS A 269 10.13 -7.64 19.06
N TYR A 270 9.63 -7.40 17.84
CA TYR A 270 10.02 -8.19 16.65
C TYR A 270 11.43 -7.87 16.15
N SER A 271 11.83 -6.59 16.21
CA SER A 271 13.19 -6.13 15.85
C SER A 271 14.25 -6.76 16.77
N LEU A 272 14.09 -6.66 18.10
CA LEU A 272 15.06 -7.19 19.07
C LEU A 272 15.24 -8.72 18.95
N PHE A 273 14.15 -9.45 18.64
CA PHE A 273 14.21 -10.90 18.43
C PHE A 273 14.86 -11.28 17.08
N GLY A 274 14.59 -10.51 16.02
CA GLY A 274 15.19 -10.69 14.70
C GLY A 274 16.70 -10.42 14.69
N PHE A 275 17.14 -9.32 15.31
CA PHE A 275 18.56 -8.93 15.42
C PHE A 275 19.38 -9.96 16.21
N ARG A 276 18.87 -10.45 17.35
CA ARG A 276 19.55 -11.50 18.14
C ARG A 276 19.75 -12.79 17.34
N LYS A 277 18.77 -13.18 16.51
CA LYS A 277 18.86 -14.39 15.68
C LYS A 277 19.87 -14.23 14.54
N ARG A 278 19.94 -13.04 13.92
CA ARG A 278 20.92 -12.73 12.86
C ARG A 278 22.36 -12.66 13.39
N PHE A 279 22.58 -12.04 14.54
CA PHE A 279 23.91 -11.93 15.17
C PHE A 279 24.50 -13.31 15.54
N LYS A 280 23.70 -14.21 16.14
CA LYS A 280 24.14 -15.59 16.42
C LYS A 280 24.52 -16.36 15.15
N LYS A 281 23.76 -16.19 14.06
CA LYS A 281 24.03 -16.85 12.77
C LYS A 281 25.34 -16.35 12.13
N GLN A 282 25.66 -15.06 12.28
CA GLN A 282 26.95 -14.50 11.83
C GLN A 282 28.13 -15.02 12.66
N GLN A 283 28.01 -15.07 13.99
CA GLN A 283 29.08 -15.61 14.85
C GLN A 283 29.39 -17.08 14.52
N ILE A 284 28.38 -17.90 14.22
CA ILE A 284 28.58 -19.30 13.83
C ILE A 284 29.29 -19.40 12.46
N ARG A 285 28.92 -18.55 11.49
CA ARG A 285 29.59 -18.51 10.17
C ARG A 285 31.07 -18.13 10.30
N GLU A 286 31.39 -17.13 11.12
CA GLU A 286 32.79 -16.74 11.37
C GLU A 286 33.59 -17.83 12.08
N LYS A 287 33.00 -18.52 13.06
CA LYS A 287 33.64 -19.68 13.71
C LYS A 287 33.94 -20.81 12.70
N ILE A 288 32.99 -21.16 11.84
CA ILE A 288 33.18 -22.17 10.79
C ILE A 288 34.28 -21.75 9.80
N LYS A 289 34.31 -20.47 9.41
CA LYS A 289 35.33 -19.92 8.50
C LYS A 289 36.73 -19.98 9.12
N ASN A 290 36.86 -19.69 10.40
CA ASN A 290 38.13 -19.78 11.13
C ASN A 290 38.60 -21.22 11.33
N ILE A 291 37.70 -22.16 11.55
CA ILE A 291 38.03 -23.60 11.62
C ILE A 291 38.53 -24.09 10.25
N LYS A 292 37.82 -23.77 9.15
CA LYS A 292 38.26 -24.12 7.78
C LYS A 292 39.64 -23.54 7.45
N LYS A 293 39.94 -22.30 7.87
CA LYS A 293 41.27 -21.69 7.70
C LYS A 293 42.38 -22.42 8.47
N LYS A 294 42.07 -23.04 9.61
CA LYS A 294 43.05 -23.82 10.41
C LYS A 294 43.25 -25.24 9.86
N MET A 295 42.27 -25.80 9.16
CA MET A 295 42.38 -27.15 8.56
C MET A 295 43.12 -27.13 7.21
N ASN A 296 43.11 -26.01 6.50
CA ASN A 296 43.79 -25.84 5.21
C ASN A 296 45.23 -25.29 5.36
N ARG A 297 45.80 -25.37 6.56
CA ARG A 297 47.14 -24.89 6.91
C ARG A 297 47.89 -26.02 7.58
#